data_AF-A0A5R8M3S4-F1
#
_entry.id   AF-A0A5R8M3S4-F1
#
_cell.length_a   1.000
_cell.length_b   1.000
_cell.length_c   1.000
_cell.angle_alpha   90.00
_cell.angle_beta   90.00
_cell.angle_gamma   90.00
#
_symmetry.space_group_name_H-M   'P 1'
#
loop_
_entity.id
_entity.type
_entity.pdbx_description
1 polymer ?
#
loop_
_entity_poly.entity_id
_entity_poly.type
_entity_poly.pdbx_seq_one_letter_code
_entity_poly.pdbx_strand_id
1 'polypeptide(L)' 'MRTVITLAIGFWLGRQIYIKYDKQTALKKEEQIKNRLKSFLEDNGLTKSEVKETTEEIIGI' A
#
# COMPACT_ATOMS: atom_id res chain seq x y z
N MET A 1 -2.39 -38.89 -12.00
CA MET A 1 -2.74 -37.68 -12.79
C MET A 1 -3.52 -36.64 -11.98
N ARG A 2 -4.63 -37.00 -11.30
CA ARG A 2 -5.45 -36.03 -10.54
C ARG A 2 -4.70 -35.28 -9.43
N THR A 3 -3.79 -35.94 -8.72
CA THR A 3 -3.00 -35.36 -7.63
C THR A 3 -2.06 -34.23 -8.05
N VAL A 4 -1.42 -34.36 -9.21
CA VAL A 4 -0.49 -33.33 -9.73
C VAL A 4 -1.23 -32.06 -10.13
N ILE A 5 -2.43 -32.21 -10.70
CA ILE A 5 -3.28 -31.08 -11.11
C ILE A 5 -3.78 -30.31 -9.87
N THR A 6 -4.22 -31.02 -8.83
CA THR A 6 -4.65 -30.38 -7.58
C THR A 6 -3.52 -29.60 -6.92
N LEU A 7 -2.29 -30.12 -6.95
CA LEU A 7 -1.13 -29.44 -6.38
C LEU A 7 -0.77 -28.16 -7.14
N ALA A 8 -0.83 -28.20 -8.48
CA ALA A 8 -0.56 -27.04 -9.33
C ALA A 8 -1.58 -25.91 -9.09
N ILE A 9 -2.86 -26.25 -8.95
CA ILE A 9 -3.93 -25.27 -8.66
C ILE A 9 -3.75 -24.69 -7.25
N GLY A 10 -3.46 -25.53 -6.25
CA GLY A 10 -3.21 -25.08 -4.88
C GLY A 10 -2.02 -24.13 -4.78
N PHE A 11 -0.91 -24.45 -5.47
CA PHE A 11 0.27 -23.60 -5.52
C PHE A 11 -0.02 -22.26 -6.22
N TRP A 12 -0.76 -22.27 -7.33
CA TRP A 12 -1.13 -21.06 -8.06
C TRP A 12 -2.04 -20.13 -7.23
N LEU A 13 -3.04 -20.69 -6.55
CA LEU A 13 -3.93 -19.94 -5.66
C LEU A 13 -3.17 -19.35 -4.47
N GLY A 14 -2.31 -20.15 -3.82
CA GLY A 14 -1.47 -19.67 -2.72
C GLY A 14 -0.57 -18.50 -3.14
N ARG A 15 0.05 -18.60 -4.32
CA ARG A 15 0.89 -17.53 -4.89
C ARG A 15 0.08 -16.27 -5.21
N GLN A 16 -1.10 -16.40 -5.79
CA GLN A 16 -1.99 -15.27 -6.08
C GLN A 16 -2.43 -14.54 -4.81
N ILE A 17 -2.83 -15.30 -3.78
CA ILE A 17 -3.21 -14.74 -2.48
C ILE A 17 -2.02 -14.01 -1.83
N TYR A 18 -0.84 -14.61 -1.86
CA TYR A 18 0.37 -14.02 -1.30
C TYR A 18 0.73 -12.68 -1.99
N ILE A 19 0.77 -12.66 -3.33
CA ILE A 19 1.06 -11.44 -4.10
C ILE A 19 0.02 -10.34 -3.81
N LYS A 20 -1.26 -10.71 -3.76
CA LYS A 20 -2.35 -9.74 -3.51
C LYS A 20 -2.33 -9.22 -2.07
N TYR A 21 -2.00 -10.08 -1.11
CA TYR A 21 -1.88 -9.70 0.31
C TYR A 21 -0.71 -8.76 0.53
N ASP A 22 0.45 -9.04 -0.07
CA ASP A 22 1.62 -8.17 0.01
C ASP A 22 1.36 -6.81 -0.63
N LYS A 23 0.70 -6.80 -1.80
CA LYS A 23 0.28 -5.55 -2.46
C LYS A 23 -0.71 -4.74 -1.62
N GLN A 24 -1.70 -5.37 -0.99
CA GLN A 24 -2.64 -4.67 -0.10
C GLN A 24 -1.96 -4.16 1.17
N THR A 25 -0.98 -4.91 1.68
CA THR A 25 -0.23 -4.53 2.88
C THR A 25 0.69 -3.34 2.58
N ALA A 26 1.32 -3.31 1.41
CA ALA A 26 2.10 -2.18 0.91
C ALA A 26 1.22 -0.93 0.76
N LEU A 27 0.08 -1.03 0.08
CA LEU A 27 -0.85 0.09 -0.10
C LEU A 27 -1.37 0.64 1.24
N LYS A 28 -1.71 -0.24 2.20
CA LYS A 28 -2.13 0.18 3.54
C LYS A 28 -1.02 0.90 4.30
N LYS A 29 0.23 0.43 4.17
CA LYS A 29 1.39 1.11 4.79
C LYS A 29 1.64 2.47 4.16
N GLU A 30 1.58 2.58 2.83
CA GLU A 30 1.71 3.86 2.13
C GLU A 30 0.62 4.84 2.55
N GLU A 31 -0.64 4.39 2.65
CA GLU A 31 -1.76 5.21 3.10
C GLU A 31 -1.58 5.65 4.57
N GLN A 32 -1.10 4.76 5.45
CA GLN A 32 -0.78 5.11 6.83
C GLN A 32 0.35 6.15 6.93
N ILE A 33 1.39 6.02 6.11
CA ILE A 33 2.50 6.98 6.07
C ILE A 33 2.01 8.33 5.55
N LYS A 34 1.23 8.35 4.47
CA LYS A 34 0.63 9.57 3.92
C LYS A 34 -0.24 10.29 4.95
N ASN A 35 -1.08 9.56 5.67
CA ASN A 35 -1.93 10.12 6.72
C ASN A 35 -1.10 10.69 7.88
N ARG A 36 -0.05 9.99 8.32
CA ARG A 36 0.86 10.50 9.35
C ARG A 36 1.61 11.75 8.90
N LEU A 37 2.09 11.78 7.65
CA LEU A 37 2.77 12.94 7.09
C LEU A 37 1.83 14.15 7.01
N LYS A 38 0.61 13.92 6.52
CA LYS A 38 -0.42 14.96 6.47
C LYS A 38 -0.73 15.53 7.86
N SER A 39 -0.97 14.68 8.85
CA SER A 39 -1.22 15.11 10.23
C SER A 39 -0.02 15.87 10.80
N PHE A 40 1.21 15.40 10.58
CA PHE A 40 2.41 16.11 11.01
C PHE A 40 2.53 17.50 10.39
N LEU A 41 2.25 17.64 9.09
CA LEU A 41 2.33 18.93 8.41
C LEU A 41 1.20 19.88 8.87
N GLU A 42 -0.02 19.36 9.09
CA GLU A 42 -1.13 20.12 9.68
C GLU A 42 -0.81 20.60 11.11
N ASP A 43 -0.21 19.73 11.94
CA ASP A 43 0.19 20.04 13.33
C ASP A 43 1.31 21.11 13.41
N ASN A 44 2.15 21.20 12.37
CA ASN A 44 3.21 22.21 12.27
C ASN A 44 2.73 23.54 11.64
N GLY A 45 1.42 23.71 11.42
CA GLY A 45 0.82 24.99 11.05
C GLY A 45 0.82 25.31 9.56
N LEU A 46 1.10 24.33 8.69
CA LEU A 46 0.95 24.48 7.24
C LEU A 46 -0.53 24.53 6.87
N THR A 47 -0.90 25.45 5.97
CA THR A 47 -2.28 25.49 5.48
C THR A 47 -2.59 24.24 4.64
N LYS A 48 -3.85 23.77 4.64
CA LYS A 48 -4.26 22.52 3.94
C LYS A 48 -3.83 22.45 2.47
N SER A 49 -3.64 23.60 1.81
CA SER A 49 -3.15 23.70 0.44
C SER A 49 -1.66 23.36 0.34
N GLU A 50 -0.83 23.93 1.23
CA GLU A 50 0.62 23.67 1.29
C GLU A 50 0.91 22.23 1.74
N VAL A 51 0.13 21.70 2.70
CA VAL A 51 0.25 20.30 3.12
C VAL A 51 0.06 19.33 1.95
N LYS A 52 -0.91 19.61 1.07
CA LYS A 52 -1.19 18.75 -0.08
C LYS A 52 -0.06 18.82 -1.11
N GLU A 53 0.38 20.02 -1.45
CA GLU A 53 1.47 20.26 -2.42
C GLU A 53 2.78 19.64 -1.93
N THR A 54 3.18 19.87 -0.68
CA THR A 54 4.38 19.29 -0.08
C THR A 54 4.28 17.76 0.07
N THR A 55 3.11 17.22 0.39
CA THR A 55 2.92 15.76 0.48
C THR A 55 3.03 15.10 -0.90
N GLU A 56 2.50 15.72 -1.96
CA GLU A 56 2.60 15.23 -3.33
C GLU A 56 4.05 15.30 -3.84
N GLU A 57 4.76 16.39 -3.55
CA GLU A 57 6.17 16.59 -3.92
C GLU A 57 7.13 15.62 -3.20
N ILE A 58 6.90 15.33 -1.92
CA ILE A 58 7.73 14.39 -1.13
C ILE A 58 7.44 12.92 -1.49
N ILE A 59 6.18 12.58 -1.74
CA ILE A 59 5.77 11.20 -2.05
C ILE A 59 6.03 10.86 -3.54
N GLY A 60 6.22 11.87 -4.39
CA GLY A 60 6.70 11.69 -5.76
C GLY A 60 5.70 10.98 -6.68
N ILE A 61 4.44 11.45 -6.67
CA ILE A 61 3.42 11.04 -7.66
C ILE A 61 3.31 12.12 -8.73
#